data_AF-A0A7K0VIF8-F1
#
_entry.id   AF-A0A7K0VIF8-F1
#
_cell.length_a   1.000
_cell.length_b   1.000
_cell.length_c   1.000
_cell.angle_alpha   90.00
_cell.angle_beta   90.00
_cell.angle_gamma   90.00
#
_symmetry.space_group_name_H-M   'P 1'
#
loop_
_entity.id
_entity.type
_entity.pdbx_description
1 polymer ?
#
loop_
_entity_poly.entity_id
_entity_poly.type
_entity_poly.pdbx_seq_one_letter_code
_entity_poly.pdbx_strand_id
1 'polypeptide(L)'
;MELRPAATPGAGDATGWIAGQVLRVLAVGPLVRLEITPHDASILPQGEVLEVHLGLQEYAAMPLREADPVQLRPRGGRVFLA
;
A
#
# COMPACT_ATOMS: atom_id res chain seq x y z
N MET A 1 -6.32 -8.44 2.76
CA MET A 1 -6.17 -7.01 2.41
C MET A 1 -6.39 -6.90 0.91
N GLU A 2 -6.86 -5.75 0.42
CA GLU A 2 -6.97 -5.48 -1.02
C GLU A 2 -5.94 -4.41 -1.39
N LEU A 3 -5.18 -4.65 -2.46
CA LEU A 3 -4.27 -3.67 -3.05
C LEU A 3 -4.62 -3.55 -4.54
N ARG A 4 -4.64 -2.32 -5.06
CA ARG A 4 -4.77 -2.08 -6.50
C ARG A 4 -3.90 -0.91 -6.95
N PRO A 5 -3.40 -0.94 -8.20
CA PRO A 5 -2.81 0.24 -8.82
C PRO A 5 -3.86 1.37 -8.92
N ALA A 6 -3.41 2.61 -8.76
CA ALA A 6 -4.22 3.79 -9.06
C ALA A 6 -3.73 4.43 -10.36
N ALA A 7 -4.65 5.03 -11.13
CA ALA A 7 -4.27 5.75 -12.36
C ALA A 7 -3.80 7.19 -12.07
N THR A 8 -4.27 7.78 -10.97
CA THR A 8 -3.99 9.17 -10.60
C THR A 8 -3.56 9.24 -9.13
N PRO A 9 -2.44 9.92 -8.82
CA PRO A 9 -2.05 10.17 -7.43
C PRO A 9 -3.13 10.98 -6.71
N GLY A 10 -3.54 10.53 -5.53
CA GLY A 10 -4.49 11.28 -4.69
C GLY A 10 -5.96 11.11 -5.05
N ALA A 11 -6.32 10.27 -6.03
CA ALA A 11 -7.71 9.85 -6.21
C ALA A 11 -8.14 9.02 -4.97
N GLY A 12 -8.87 9.64 -4.05
CA GLY A 12 -9.23 9.10 -2.74
C GLY A 12 -10.74 8.97 -2.59
N ASP A 13 -11.40 8.29 -3.53
CA ASP A 13 -12.85 8.47 -3.69
C ASP A 13 -13.71 7.33 -3.12
N ALA A 14 -13.14 6.39 -2.35
CA ALA A 14 -13.92 5.31 -1.75
C ALA A 14 -13.63 5.17 -0.25
N THR A 15 -14.67 5.33 0.57
CA THR A 15 -14.63 5.16 2.02
C THR A 15 -13.92 3.87 2.42
N GLY A 16 -12.92 3.97 3.28
CA GLY A 16 -12.13 2.83 3.78
C GLY A 16 -10.94 2.42 2.90
N TRP A 17 -10.68 3.12 1.80
CA TRP A 17 -9.43 3.00 1.03
C TRP A 17 -8.42 4.05 1.48
N ILE A 18 -7.17 3.65 1.55
CA ILE A 18 -6.02 4.52 1.81
C ILE A 18 -5.28 4.69 0.48
N ALA A 19 -5.19 5.93 0.00
CA ALA A 19 -4.39 6.28 -1.16
C ALA A 19 -2.93 6.54 -0.72
N GLY A 20 -1.98 6.04 -1.50
CA GLY A 20 -0.57 6.24 -1.23
C GLY A 20 0.30 6.00 -2.46
N GLN A 21 1.61 5.97 -2.23
CA GLN A 21 2.61 5.75 -3.25
C GLN A 21 3.57 4.64 -2.81
N VAL A 22 3.94 3.76 -3.73
CA VAL A 22 4.95 2.72 -3.46
C VAL A 22 6.30 3.38 -3.29
N LEU A 23 6.85 3.32 -2.08
CA LEU A 23 8.20 3.79 -1.80
C LEU A 23 9.24 2.76 -2.24
N ARG A 24 8.97 1.48 -1.94
CA ARG A 24 9.94 0.41 -2.18
C ARG A 24 9.28 -0.93 -2.46
N VAL A 25 9.94 -1.73 -3.29
CA VAL A 25 9.58 -3.13 -3.56
C VAL A 25 10.74 -4.05 -3.18
N LEU A 26 10.49 -5.03 -2.32
CA LEU A 26 11.48 -5.99 -1.86
C LEU A 26 10.96 -7.42 -2.05
N ALA A 27 11.60 -8.19 -2.93
CA ALA A 27 11.35 -9.62 -3.02
C ALA A 27 12.11 -10.35 -1.90
N VAL A 28 11.37 -11.01 -1.01
CA VAL A 28 11.91 -11.74 0.15
C VAL A 28 11.39 -13.18 0.10
N GLY A 29 12.13 -14.05 -0.57
CA GLY A 29 11.72 -15.44 -0.80
C GLY A 29 10.40 -15.52 -1.58
N PRO A 30 9.37 -16.24 -1.08
CA PRO A 30 8.08 -16.38 -1.76
C PRO A 30 7.15 -15.16 -1.58
N LEU A 31 7.56 -14.15 -0.83
CA LEU A 31 6.79 -12.94 -0.56
C LEU A 31 7.43 -11.72 -1.21
N VAL A 32 6.62 -10.72 -1.50
CA VAL A 32 7.04 -9.37 -1.86
C VAL A 32 6.54 -8.42 -0.78
N ARG A 33 7.47 -7.68 -0.19
CA ARG A 33 7.16 -6.58 0.73
C ARG A 33 7.15 -5.27 -0.05
N LEU A 34 6.05 -4.54 0.08
CA LEU A 34 5.85 -3.20 -0.42
C LEU A 34 5.86 -2.24 0.76
N GLU A 35 6.67 -1.21 0.69
CA GLU A 35 6.61 -0.07 1.60
C GLU A 35 5.80 1.03 0.90
N ILE A 36 4.74 1.50 1.54
CA ILE A 36 3.79 2.46 0.96
C ILE A 36 3.72 3.69 1.87
N THR A 37 3.93 4.87 1.28
CA THR A 37 3.70 6.14 1.97
C THR A 37 2.26 6.58 1.72
N PRO A 38 1.41 6.72 2.75
CA PRO A 38 0.07 7.27 2.58
C PRO A 38 0.15 8.74 2.13
N HIS A 39 -0.77 9.16 1.27
CA HIS A 39 -0.91 10.58 0.92
C HIS A 39 -1.59 11.38 2.05
N ASP A 40 -2.42 10.71 2.84
CA ASP A 40 -3.10 11.30 3.98
C ASP A 40 -2.27 11.09 5.25
N ALA A 41 -1.70 12.19 5.77
CA ALA A 41 -0.87 12.20 6.97
C ALA A 41 -1.66 11.91 8.27
N SER A 42 -2.99 11.83 8.22
CA SER A 42 -3.79 11.35 9.36
C SER A 42 -3.73 9.83 9.54
N ILE A 43 -3.31 9.09 8.50
CA ILE A 43 -3.20 7.63 8.53
C ILE A 43 -1.94 7.19 9.26
N LEU A 44 -0.81 7.85 9.00
CA LEU A 44 0.48 7.59 9.62
C LEU A 44 1.29 8.89 9.77
N PRO A 45 2.11 9.00 10.83
CA PRO A 45 3.06 10.10 10.97
C PRO A 45 3.99 10.24 9.76
N GLN A 46 4.43 11.47 9.50
CA GLN A 46 5.33 11.76 8.39
C GLN A 46 6.66 11.00 8.57
N GLY A 47 7.07 10.27 7.52
CA GLY A 47 8.28 9.44 7.54
C GLY A 47 8.05 7.98 7.93
N GLU A 48 6.84 7.63 8.39
CA GLU A 48 6.44 6.23 8.57
C GLU A 48 5.83 5.65 7.27
N VAL A 49 5.84 4.32 7.15
CA VAL A 49 5.36 3.59 5.98
C VAL A 49 4.40 2.48 6.37
N LEU A 50 3.43 2.19 5.50
CA LEU A 50 2.65 0.97 5.56
C LEU A 50 3.45 -0.16 4.92
N GLU A 51 3.71 -1.21 5.69
CA GLU A 51 4.25 -2.45 5.15
C GLU A 51 3.13 -3.36 4.66
N VAL A 52 3.19 -3.70 3.37
CA VAL A 52 2.25 -4.58 2.71
C VAL A 52 2.98 -5.81 2.20
N HIS A 53 2.54 -6.99 2.63
CA HIS A 53 3.09 -8.27 2.18
C HIS A 53 2.15 -8.93 1.18
N LEU A 54 2.66 -9.28 0.01
CA LEU A 54 1.97 -10.01 -1.04
C LEU A 54 2.71 -11.31 -1.35
N GLY A 55 2.00 -12.30 -1.89
CA GLY A 55 2.66 -13.46 -2.50
C GLY A 55 3.39 -13.03 -3.78
N LEU A 56 4.51 -13.69 -4.12
CA LEU A 56 5.28 -13.37 -5.33
C LEU A 56 4.44 -13.44 -6.61
N GLN A 57 3.55 -14.44 -6.72
CA GLN A 57 2.66 -14.58 -7.88
C GLN A 57 1.56 -13.52 -7.91
N GLU A 58 1.02 -13.15 -6.74
CA GLU A 58 0.04 -12.07 -6.63
C GLU A 58 0.65 -10.73 -7.05
N TYR A 59 1.87 -10.44 -6.59
CA TYR A 59 2.62 -9.26 -7.00
C TYR A 59 2.96 -9.27 -8.49
N ALA A 60 3.39 -10.40 -9.06
CA ALA A 60 3.74 -10.51 -10.48
C ALA A 60 2.56 -10.24 -11.42
N ALA A 61 1.32 -10.46 -10.95
CA ALA A 61 0.11 -10.14 -11.70
C ALA A 61 -0.24 -8.63 -11.67
N MET A 62 0.47 -7.83 -10.88
CA MET A 62 0.26 -6.39 -10.75
C MET A 62 1.35 -5.60 -11.49
N PRO A 63 1.01 -4.60 -12.30
CA PRO A 63 1.99 -3.75 -12.96
C PRO A 63 2.48 -2.64 -12.01
N LEU A 64 2.92 -3.00 -10.79
CA LEU A 64 3.38 -2.04 -9.78
C LEU A 64 4.91 -1.92 -9.77
N ARG A 65 5.38 -0.70 -9.53
CA ARG A 65 6.79 -0.31 -9.38
C ARG A 65 6.92 0.72 -8.27
N GLU A 66 8.16 1.01 -7.90
CA GLU A 66 8.45 2.17 -7.05
C GLU A 66 7.94 3.45 -7.72
N ALA A 67 7.50 4.38 -6.88
CA ALA A 67 6.80 5.61 -7.23
C ALA A 67 5.39 5.44 -7.83
N ASP A 68 4.88 4.23 -8.06
CA ASP A 68 3.51 4.07 -8.55
C ASP A 68 2.48 4.42 -7.48
N PRO A 69 1.38 5.12 -7.84
CA PRO A 69 0.29 5.37 -6.93
C PRO A 69 -0.55 4.10 -6.74
N VAL A 70 -0.99 3.89 -5.50
CA VAL A 70 -1.75 2.70 -5.09
C VAL A 70 -2.91 3.09 -4.20
N GLN A 71 -3.92 2.22 -4.18
CA GLN A 71 -4.96 2.24 -3.17
C GLN A 71 -4.97 0.90 -2.45
N LEU A 72 -5.01 0.96 -1.12
CA LEU A 72 -5.07 -0.21 -0.27
C LEU A 72 -6.28 -0.15 0.66
N ARG A 73 -6.91 -1.30 0.89
CA ARG A 73 -8.02 -1.45 1.84
C ARG A 73 -7.71 -2.59 2.81
N PRO A 74 -7.50 -2.27 4.10
CA PRO A 74 -7.43 -3.30 5.13
C PRO A 74 -8.76 -4.04 5.22
N ARG A 75 -8.75 -5.38 5.13
CA ARG A 75 -9.98 -6.19 5.27
C ARG A 75 -10.30 -6.55 6.73
N GLY A 76 -9.47 -6.14 7.70
CA GLY A 76 -9.63 -6.51 9.12
C GLY A 76 -8.55 -5.98 10.05
N GLY A 77 -8.03 -4.78 9.81
CA GLY A 77 -7.02 -4.19 10.69
C GLY A 77 -7.60 -3.89 12.07
N ARG A 78 -6.96 -4.39 13.12
CA ARG A 78 -7.22 -3.95 14.49
C ARG A 78 -6.28 -2.77 14.76
N VAL A 79 -6.86 -1.59 15.00
CA VAL A 79 -6.10 -0.41 15.43
C VAL A 79 -5.82 -0.59 16.92
N PHE A 80 -4.55 -0.68 17.28
CA PHE A 80 -4.10 -0.62 18.66
C PHE A 80 -3.58 0.80 18.89
N LEU A 81 -4.31 1.59 19.67
CA LEU A 81 -3.83 2.89 20.13
C LEU A 81 -2.88 2.62 21.30
N ALA A 82 -1.65 3.13 21.21
CA ALA A 82 -0.68 3.17 22.32
C ALA A 82 -0.88 4.44 23.14
#